data_AF-A0A937DPL5-F1
#
_entry.id   AF-A0A937DPL5-F1
#
_cell.length_a   1.000
_cell.length_b   1.000
_cell.length_c   1.000
_cell.angle_alpha   90.00
_cell.angle_beta   90.00
_cell.angle_gamma   90.00
#
_symmetry.space_group_name_H-M   'P 1'
#
loop_
_entity.id
_entity.type
_entity.pdbx_description
1 polymer ?
#
loop_
_entity_poly.entity_id
_entity_poly.type
_entity_poly.pdbx_seq_one_letter_code
_entity_poly.pdbx_strand_id
1 'polypeptide(L)'
;MTASSEQSGQRERHARELPAYVTRVTVPHALVGQATIVVIAALVVWFVNHPYFPYLYRLTSEQFVTAALLAAAAGLVLLHQRMQICLAERVRDSGCRVCPRCLYDLRSIDDKLPCPECGDKTPREIAKEQWRNWFRKLELAEGSEKKSGVR
;
A
#
# COMPACT_ATOMS: atom_id res chain seq x y z
N MET A 1 -22.44 -42.60 -13.98
CA MET A 1 -23.14 -41.34 -13.64
C MET A 1 -22.86 -40.84 -12.21
N THR A 2 -21.86 -41.35 -11.49
CA THR A 2 -21.63 -41.01 -10.05
C THR A 2 -20.53 -39.98 -9.78
N ALA A 3 -19.68 -39.65 -10.76
CA ALA A 3 -18.49 -38.80 -10.55
C ALA A 3 -18.77 -37.29 -10.33
N SER A 4 -20.00 -36.80 -10.57
CA SER A 4 -20.29 -35.36 -10.49
C SER A 4 -20.70 -34.88 -9.08
N SER A 5 -21.02 -35.79 -8.15
CA SER A 5 -21.48 -35.40 -6.81
C SER A 5 -20.32 -35.13 -5.84
N GLU A 6 -19.18 -35.83 -5.98
CA GLU A 6 -18.01 -35.67 -5.10
C GLU A 6 -17.30 -34.32 -5.28
N GLN A 7 -17.29 -33.74 -6.48
CA GLN A 7 -16.69 -32.42 -6.71
C GLN A 7 -17.44 -31.27 -6.03
N SER A 8 -18.74 -31.41 -5.78
CA SER A 8 -19.54 -30.36 -5.12
C SER A 8 -19.20 -30.21 -3.64
N GLY A 9 -19.02 -31.32 -2.92
CA GLY A 9 -18.68 -31.32 -1.49
C GLY A 9 -17.24 -30.88 -1.19
N GLN A 10 -16.31 -31.09 -2.14
CA GLN A 10 -14.91 -30.68 -1.97
C GLN A 10 -14.72 -29.17 -2.13
N ARG A 11 -15.55 -28.50 -2.97
CA ARG A 11 -15.60 -27.03 -3.08
C ARG A 11 -16.15 -26.37 -1.81
N GLU A 12 -17.15 -26.97 -1.17
CA GLU A 12 -17.74 -26.40 0.06
C GLU A 12 -16.80 -26.50 1.27
N ARG A 13 -16.01 -27.58 1.39
CA ARG A 13 -15.01 -27.71 2.46
C ARG A 13 -13.86 -26.71 2.30
N HIS A 14 -13.39 -26.52 1.05
CA HIS A 14 -12.31 -25.57 0.76
C HIS A 14 -12.72 -24.09 0.93
N ALA A 15 -14.03 -23.79 0.88
CA ALA A 15 -14.57 -22.45 1.17
C ALA A 15 -14.70 -22.15 2.67
N ARG A 16 -14.80 -23.17 3.53
CA ARG A 16 -14.88 -22.99 5.01
C ARG A 16 -13.51 -22.92 5.69
N GLU A 17 -12.44 -23.35 5.03
CA GLU A 17 -11.06 -23.25 5.52
C GLU A 17 -10.30 -22.07 4.89
N LEU A 18 -11.00 -20.95 4.60
CA LEU A 18 -10.29 -19.70 4.36
C LEU A 18 -9.66 -19.27 5.70
N PRO A 19 -8.33 -19.27 5.80
CA PRO A 19 -7.65 -19.19 7.08
C PRO A 19 -7.95 -17.84 7.72
N ALA A 20 -8.26 -17.88 9.02
CA ALA A 20 -8.30 -16.74 9.94
C ALA A 20 -6.91 -16.08 10.12
N TYR A 21 -6.11 -16.01 9.05
CA TYR A 21 -4.73 -15.58 9.00
C TYR A 21 -4.58 -14.08 8.67
N VAL A 22 -5.67 -13.40 8.31
CA VAL A 22 -5.64 -11.94 7.99
C VAL A 22 -5.92 -11.07 9.24
N THR A 23 -5.50 -11.48 10.43
CA THR A 23 -5.67 -10.64 11.64
C THR A 23 -4.45 -10.48 12.53
N ARG A 24 -3.28 -11.06 12.18
CA ARG A 24 -2.11 -11.02 13.09
C ARG A 24 -0.81 -10.56 12.45
N VAL A 25 -0.82 -9.42 11.75
CA VAL A 25 0.36 -8.54 11.70
C VAL A 25 -0.08 -7.08 11.67
N THR A 26 -1.03 -6.68 12.53
CA THR A 26 -1.21 -5.28 12.90
C THR A 26 -0.21 -4.94 14.00
N VAL A 27 1.09 -5.00 13.68
CA VAL A 27 2.06 -4.23 14.46
C VAL A 27 1.58 -2.78 14.37
N PRO A 28 1.33 -2.10 15.49
CA PRO A 28 0.44 -0.93 15.55
C PRO A 28 1.12 0.26 14.86
N HIS A 29 0.90 0.39 13.55
CA HIS A 29 1.28 1.57 12.78
C HIS A 29 0.71 2.85 13.41
N ALA A 30 -0.40 2.72 14.13
CA ALA A 30 -0.99 3.75 14.97
C ALA A 30 -0.05 4.21 16.11
N LEU A 31 0.63 3.29 16.82
CA LEU A 31 1.53 3.65 17.93
C LEU A 31 2.82 4.29 17.43
N VAL A 32 3.37 3.80 16.31
CA VAL A 32 4.55 4.43 15.69
C VAL A 32 4.19 5.84 15.21
N GLY A 33 3.03 6.02 14.57
CA GLY A 33 2.55 7.34 14.16
C GLY A 33 2.29 8.31 15.33
N GLN A 34 1.73 7.82 16.44
CA GLN A 34 1.51 8.64 17.64
C GLN A 34 2.83 9.10 18.26
N ALA A 35 3.84 8.24 18.35
CA ALA A 35 5.15 8.60 18.89
C ALA A 35 5.82 9.71 18.05
N THR A 36 5.75 9.65 16.72
CA THR A 36 6.28 10.72 15.86
C THR A 36 5.57 12.05 16.07
N ILE A 37 4.24 12.03 16.20
CA ILE A 37 3.46 13.25 16.44
C ILE A 37 3.87 13.90 17.77
N VAL A 38 4.04 13.11 18.84
CA VAL A 38 4.45 13.61 20.16
C VAL A 38 5.84 14.23 20.12
N VAL A 39 6.80 13.59 19.44
CA VAL A 39 8.17 14.13 19.32
C VAL A 39 8.17 15.43 18.53
N ILE A 40 7.44 15.50 17.41
CA ILE A 40 7.32 16.73 16.60
C ILE A 40 6.68 17.85 17.45
N ALA A 41 5.60 17.56 18.17
CA ALA A 41 4.93 18.54 19.02
C ALA A 41 5.87 19.06 20.13
N ALA A 42 6.64 18.18 20.78
CA ALA A 42 7.61 18.57 21.80
C ALA A 42 8.72 19.46 21.24
N LEU A 43 9.22 19.15 20.03
CA LEU A 43 10.21 19.97 19.34
C LEU A 43 9.65 21.35 18.97
N VAL A 44 8.40 21.42 18.49
CA VAL A 44 7.73 22.69 18.19
C VAL A 44 7.56 23.53 19.45
N VAL A 45 7.10 22.94 20.56
CA VAL A 45 6.93 23.66 21.84
C VAL A 45 8.27 24.16 22.36
N TRP A 46 9.31 23.31 22.37
CA TRP A 46 10.65 23.70 22.79
C TRP A 46 11.20 24.84 21.92
N PHE A 47 11.00 24.77 20.61
CA PHE A 47 11.46 25.77 19.64
C PHE A 47 10.74 27.12 19.81
N VAL A 48 9.43 27.13 20.01
CA VAL A 48 8.63 28.35 20.23
C VAL A 48 8.96 29.02 21.56
N ASN A 49 9.30 28.24 22.59
CA ASN A 49 9.55 28.76 23.94
C ASN A 49 11.02 29.11 24.20
N HIS A 50 11.90 29.00 23.20
CA HIS A 50 13.33 29.23 23.39
C HIS A 50 13.64 30.75 23.46
N PRO A 51 14.32 31.26 24.50
CA PRO A 51 14.49 32.70 24.74
C PRO A 51 15.32 33.48 23.69
N TYR A 52 15.97 32.79 22.74
CA TYR A 52 16.75 33.41 21.64
C TYR A 52 15.96 33.49 20.31
N PHE A 53 14.70 33.06 20.31
CA PHE A 53 13.84 32.96 19.13
C PHE A 53 13.68 34.25 18.30
N PRO A 54 13.47 35.46 18.87
CA PRO A 54 13.17 36.64 18.04
C PRO A 54 14.36 37.10 17.17
N TYR A 55 15.60 36.77 17.54
CA TYR A 55 16.79 37.16 16.79
C TYR A 55 17.14 36.17 15.66
N LEU A 56 16.85 34.88 15.85
CA LEU A 56 17.07 33.84 14.84
C LEU A 56 15.95 33.79 13.81
N TYR A 57 14.70 34.10 14.19
CA TYR A 57 13.51 34.00 13.33
C TYR A 57 13.64 34.77 12.01
N ARG A 58 14.33 35.91 12.00
CA ARG A 58 14.48 36.75 10.79
C ARG A 58 15.45 36.20 9.75
N LEU A 59 16.40 35.35 10.16
CA LEU A 59 17.39 34.72 9.29
C LEU A 59 17.03 33.27 8.95
N THR A 60 16.22 32.61 9.78
CA THR A 60 15.98 31.17 9.65
C THR A 60 14.60 30.81 9.11
N SER A 61 13.62 31.74 9.08
CA SER A 61 12.26 31.41 8.67
C SER A 61 12.17 30.85 7.24
N GLU A 62 12.97 31.35 6.31
CA GLU A 62 12.97 30.85 4.92
C GLU A 62 13.55 29.43 4.81
N GLN A 63 14.62 29.13 5.55
CA GLN A 63 15.24 27.80 5.53
C GLN A 63 14.37 26.76 6.25
N PHE A 64 13.65 27.14 7.31
CA PHE A 64 12.72 26.23 7.98
C PHE A 64 11.51 25.88 7.12
N VAL A 65 10.92 26.86 6.42
CA VAL A 65 9.78 26.59 5.54
C VAL A 65 10.18 25.66 4.40
N THR A 66 11.33 25.90 3.78
CA THR A 66 11.83 25.04 2.69
C THR A 66 12.16 23.63 3.18
N ALA A 67 12.83 23.49 4.32
CA ALA A 67 13.09 22.17 4.93
C ALA A 67 11.81 21.42 5.27
N ALA A 68 10.79 22.10 5.82
CA ALA A 68 9.51 21.50 6.15
C ALA A 68 8.76 21.01 4.90
N LEU A 69 8.76 21.79 3.81
CA LEU A 69 8.15 21.39 2.54
C LEU A 69 8.86 20.17 1.92
N LEU A 70 10.19 20.14 1.94
CA LEU A 70 10.96 18.98 1.46
C LEU A 70 10.68 17.73 2.29
N ALA A 71 10.61 17.85 3.61
CA ALA A 71 10.28 16.75 4.49
C ALA A 71 8.85 16.22 4.24
N ALA A 72 7.87 17.11 4.04
CA ALA A 72 6.50 16.73 3.70
C ALA A 72 6.42 16.00 2.35
N ALA A 73 7.13 16.49 1.33
CA ALA A 73 7.21 15.85 0.02
C ALA A 73 7.84 14.45 0.10
N ALA A 74 8.96 14.31 0.82
CA ALA A 74 9.61 13.02 1.05
C ALA A 74 8.68 12.05 1.81
N GLY A 75 7.96 12.53 2.83
CA GLY A 75 6.97 11.75 3.56
C GLY A 75 5.85 11.21 2.66
N LEU A 76 5.31 12.05 1.76
CA LEU A 76 4.30 11.63 0.77
C LEU A 76 4.83 10.55 -0.18
N VAL A 77 6.07 10.69 -0.66
CA VAL A 77 6.71 9.69 -1.54
C VAL A 77 6.86 8.34 -0.82
N LEU A 78 7.35 8.35 0.43
CA LEU A 78 7.52 7.13 1.22
C LEU A 78 6.18 6.46 1.56
N LEU A 79 5.15 7.25 1.88
CA LEU A 79 3.79 6.74 2.10
C LEU A 79 3.25 6.08 0.84
N HIS A 80 3.43 6.71 -0.32
CA HIS A 80 2.99 6.17 -1.60
C HIS A 80 3.71 4.86 -1.93
N GLN A 81 5.03 4.79 -1.73
CA GLN A 81 5.80 3.56 -1.90
C GLN A 81 5.31 2.43 -0.98
N ARG A 82 5.10 2.72 0.31
CA ARG A 82 4.57 1.73 1.26
C ARG A 82 3.18 1.25 0.88
N MET A 83 2.31 2.17 0.46
CA MET A 83 0.98 1.79 -0.04
C MET A 83 1.09 0.87 -1.26
N GLN A 84 1.99 1.16 -2.20
CA GLN A 84 2.19 0.30 -3.37
C GLN A 84 2.68 -1.10 -2.98
N ILE A 85 3.58 -1.21 -2.01
CA ILE A 85 4.07 -2.51 -1.50
C ILE A 85 2.92 -3.29 -0.82
N CYS A 86 2.16 -2.64 0.06
CA CYS A 86 1.03 -3.29 0.74
C CYS A 86 -0.05 -3.73 -0.27
N LEU A 87 -0.29 -2.92 -1.31
CA LEU A 87 -1.21 -3.27 -2.39
C LEU A 87 -0.69 -4.44 -3.22
N ALA A 88 0.61 -4.45 -3.55
CA ALA A 88 1.27 -5.55 -4.24
C ALA A 88 1.11 -6.87 -3.49
N GLU A 89 1.37 -6.88 -2.18
CA GLU A 89 1.16 -8.05 -1.32
C GLU A 89 -0.30 -8.50 -1.31
N ARG A 90 -1.23 -7.56 -1.10
CA ARG A 90 -2.67 -7.88 -1.07
C ARG A 90 -3.18 -8.44 -2.39
N VAL A 91 -2.70 -7.94 -3.52
CA VAL A 91 -3.02 -8.43 -4.86
C VAL A 91 -2.44 -9.84 -5.07
N ARG A 92 -1.21 -10.08 -4.58
CA ARG A 92 -0.55 -11.38 -4.64
C ARG A 92 -1.33 -12.44 -3.85
N ASP A 93 -1.74 -12.10 -2.62
CA ASP A 93 -2.55 -12.99 -1.77
C ASP A 93 -3.94 -13.27 -2.34
N SER A 94 -4.49 -12.32 -3.11
CA SER A 94 -5.76 -12.48 -3.81
C SER A 94 -5.64 -13.24 -5.13
N GLY A 95 -4.44 -13.72 -5.50
CA GLY A 95 -4.17 -14.42 -6.76
C GLY A 95 -4.41 -13.56 -7.99
N CYS A 96 -4.15 -12.25 -7.90
CA CYS A 96 -4.41 -11.24 -8.93
C CYS A 96 -5.90 -11.08 -9.31
N ARG A 97 -6.83 -11.44 -8.42
CA ARG A 97 -8.28 -11.33 -8.64
C ARG A 97 -8.85 -10.06 -8.01
N VAL A 98 -8.20 -8.93 -8.26
CA VAL A 98 -8.58 -7.62 -7.73
C VAL A 98 -8.76 -6.65 -8.89
N CYS A 99 -9.80 -5.81 -8.84
CA CYS A 99 -10.01 -4.80 -9.87
C CYS A 99 -8.81 -3.83 -9.92
N PRO A 100 -8.21 -3.60 -11.10
CA PRO A 100 -7.04 -2.72 -11.24
C PRO A 100 -7.37 -1.24 -11.01
N ARG A 101 -8.65 -0.86 -11.08
CA ARG A 101 -9.09 0.53 -10.95
C ARG A 101 -9.50 0.92 -9.54
N CYS A 102 -10.36 0.14 -8.89
CA CYS A 102 -10.90 0.45 -7.56
C CYS A 102 -10.44 -0.49 -6.46
N LEU A 103 -9.63 -1.50 -6.79
CA LEU A 103 -9.10 -2.49 -5.85
C LEU A 103 -10.16 -3.38 -5.18
N TYR A 104 -11.37 -3.45 -5.75
CA TYR A 104 -12.41 -4.36 -5.28
C TYR A 104 -12.02 -5.83 -5.51
N ASP A 105 -12.33 -6.69 -4.55
CA ASP A 105 -12.05 -8.12 -4.60
C ASP A 105 -13.02 -8.84 -5.56
N LEU A 106 -12.49 -9.34 -6.68
CA LEU A 106 -13.26 -10.03 -7.71
C LEU A 106 -13.29 -11.55 -7.47
N ARG A 107 -12.94 -12.05 -6.27
CA ARG A 107 -13.00 -13.49 -5.96
C ARG A 107 -14.43 -14.03 -5.92
N SER A 108 -15.39 -13.22 -5.47
CA SER A 108 -16.80 -13.61 -5.27
C SER A 108 -17.72 -13.36 -6.48
N ILE A 109 -17.20 -12.77 -7.56
CA ILE A 109 -17.99 -12.34 -8.72
C ILE A 109 -17.75 -13.28 -9.89
N ASP A 110 -18.80 -13.59 -10.64
CA ASP A 110 -18.71 -14.34 -11.90
C ASP A 110 -17.84 -13.59 -12.92
N ASP A 111 -17.01 -14.34 -13.66
CA ASP A 111 -15.98 -13.81 -14.55
C ASP A 111 -16.51 -12.90 -15.69
N LYS A 112 -17.82 -12.89 -15.91
CA LYS A 112 -18.51 -12.14 -16.98
C LYS A 112 -19.14 -10.84 -16.51
N LEU A 113 -19.24 -10.60 -15.21
CA LEU A 113 -19.88 -9.41 -14.67
C LEU A 113 -18.87 -8.25 -14.52
N PRO A 114 -19.29 -7.01 -14.79
CA PRO A 114 -18.46 -5.84 -14.52
C PRO A 114 -18.20 -5.69 -13.02
N CYS A 115 -17.15 -4.96 -12.67
CA CYS A 115 -16.87 -4.61 -11.29
C CYS A 115 -18.07 -3.82 -10.70
N PRO A 116 -18.63 -4.24 -9.54
CA PRO A 116 -19.83 -3.61 -8.99
C PRO A 116 -19.56 -2.21 -8.44
N GLU A 117 -18.33 -1.91 -8.05
CA GLU A 117 -17.95 -0.60 -7.50
C GLU A 117 -17.71 0.45 -8.58
N CYS A 118 -16.91 0.13 -9.60
CA CYS A 118 -16.48 1.11 -10.61
C CYS A 118 -17.10 0.90 -12.00
N GLY A 119 -17.89 -0.17 -12.18
CA GLY A 119 -18.50 -0.53 -13.46
C GLY A 119 -17.52 -1.03 -14.52
N ASP A 120 -16.24 -1.23 -14.17
CA ASP A 120 -15.23 -1.63 -15.13
C ASP A 120 -15.53 -3.01 -15.70
N LYS A 121 -15.57 -3.11 -17.03
CA LYS A 121 -15.93 -4.33 -17.78
C LYS A 121 -14.72 -5.21 -18.08
N THR A 122 -13.55 -4.87 -17.52
CA THR A 122 -12.30 -5.59 -17.78
C THR A 122 -12.48 -7.06 -17.41
N PRO A 123 -12.43 -7.98 -18.38
CA PRO A 123 -12.49 -9.41 -18.12
C PRO A 123 -11.37 -9.81 -17.15
N ARG A 124 -11.63 -10.78 -16.29
CA ARG A 124 -10.69 -11.22 -15.25
C ARG A 124 -9.32 -11.61 -15.81
N GLU A 125 -9.29 -12.18 -17.02
CA GLU A 125 -8.03 -12.50 -17.70
C GLU A 125 -7.22 -11.26 -18.06
N ILE A 126 -7.88 -10.19 -18.50
CA ILE A 126 -7.24 -8.91 -18.81
C ILE A 126 -6.74 -8.26 -17.52
N ALA A 127 -7.52 -8.30 -16.44
CA ALA A 127 -7.08 -7.80 -15.14
C ALA A 127 -5.82 -8.54 -14.65
N LYS A 128 -5.78 -9.87 -14.79
CA LYS A 128 -4.61 -10.69 -14.45
C LYS A 128 -3.39 -10.29 -15.29
N GLU A 129 -3.58 -10.05 -16.58
CA GLU A 129 -2.51 -9.61 -17.48
C GLU A 129 -2.00 -8.21 -17.15
N GLN A 130 -2.89 -7.28 -16.80
CA GLN A 130 -2.52 -5.94 -16.34
C GLN A 130 -1.68 -6.00 -15.06
N TRP A 131 -2.09 -6.81 -14.09
CA TRP A 131 -1.30 -7.03 -12.87
C TRP A 131 0.05 -7.66 -13.17
N ARG A 132 0.13 -8.68 -14.04
CA ARG A 132 1.41 -9.28 -14.45
C ARG A 132 2.36 -8.25 -15.08
N ASN A 133 1.84 -7.42 -15.98
CA ASN A 133 2.64 -6.38 -16.62
C ASN A 133 3.08 -5.29 -15.64
N TRP A 134 2.24 -4.97 -14.65
CA TRP A 134 2.60 -4.04 -13.58
C TRP A 134 3.72 -4.60 -12.69
N PHE A 135 3.61 -5.85 -12.22
CA PHE A 135 4.66 -6.52 -11.44
C PHE A 135 5.98 -6.62 -12.19
N ARG A 136 5.95 -6.97 -13.49
CA ARG A 136 7.16 -7.02 -14.33
C ARG A 136 7.88 -5.66 -14.38
N LYS A 137 7.14 -4.55 -14.43
CA LYS A 137 7.73 -3.21 -14.43
C LYS A 137 8.43 -2.89 -13.10
N LEU A 138 7.87 -3.35 -11.98
CA LEU A 138 8.49 -3.16 -10.66
C LEU A 138 9.78 -3.96 -10.52
N GLU A 139 9.79 -5.24 -10.93
CA GLU A 139 10.99 -6.09 -10.90
C GLU A 139 12.13 -5.51 -11.76
N LEU A 140 11.79 -4.94 -12.92
CA LEU A 140 12.76 -4.27 -13.78
C LEU A 140 13.35 -3.00 -13.16
N ALA A 141 12.56 -2.25 -12.40
CA ALA A 141 13.03 -1.06 -11.68
C ALA A 141 14.04 -1.45 -10.60
N GLU A 142 13.71 -2.42 -9.73
CA GLU A 142 14.60 -2.89 -8.67
C GLU A 142 15.92 -3.50 -9.19
N GLY A 143 15.84 -4.24 -10.32
CA GLY A 143 17.02 -4.84 -10.94
C GLY A 143 18.00 -3.83 -11.53
N SER A 144 17.52 -2.65 -11.91
CA SER A 144 18.36 -1.58 -12.49
C SER A 144 19.19 -0.85 -11.42
N GLU A 145 18.64 -0.66 -10.22
CA GLU A 145 19.29 0.03 -9.11
C GLU A 145 20.48 -0.76 -8.55
N LYS A 146 20.37 -2.10 -8.49
CA LYS A 146 21.47 -2.96 -8.04
C LYS A 146 22.68 -2.95 -8.97
N LYS A 147 22.52 -2.62 -10.25
CA LYS A 147 23.63 -2.56 -11.21
C LYS A 147 24.40 -1.23 -11.19
N SER A 148 23.83 -0.14 -10.66
CA SER A 148 24.51 1.17 -10.61
C SER A 148 25.34 1.42 -9.36
N GLY A 149 25.21 0.58 -8.32
CA GLY A 149 25.91 0.73 -7.03
C GLY A 149 27.34 0.18 -6.96
N VAL A 150 27.95 -0.22 -8.09
CA VAL A 150 29.35 -0.65 -8.11
C VAL A 150 30.23 0.58 -8.38
N ARG A 151 30.70 1.24 -7.31
CA ARG A 151 31.84 2.16 -7.29
C ARG A 151 32.62 1.99 -6.01
#